data_AF-A0A1F5YVF4-F1
#
_entry.id   AF-A0A1F5YVF4-F1
#
_cell.length_a   1.000
_cell.length_b   1.000
_cell.length_c   1.000
_cell.angle_alpha   90.00
_cell.angle_beta   90.00
_cell.angle_gamma   90.00
#
_symmetry.space_group_name_H-M   'P 1'
#
loop_
_entity.id
_entity.type
_entity.pdbx_description
1 polymer ?
#
loop_
_entity_poly.entity_id
_entity_poly.type
_entity_poly.pdbx_seq_one_letter_code
_entity_poly.pdbx_strand_id
1 'polypeptide(L)' 'MLHRLKITRGHLDRVIAMVESGQYCIDVIHQSAAIQSALKQIDHVVLKNHMETCVANAISRGRKDEVISEIMKVMEKK' A
#
# COMPACT_ATOMS: atom_id res chain seq x y z
N MET A 1 9.85 3.87 3.28
CA MET A 1 8.39 3.70 3.38
C MET A 1 7.68 5.01 3.78
N LEU A 2 7.98 5.58 4.96
CA LEU A 2 7.32 6.80 5.46
C LEU A 2 7.37 7.98 4.46
N HIS A 3 8.51 8.19 3.81
CA HIS A 3 8.65 9.22 2.78
C HIS A 3 7.65 9.05 1.61
N ARG A 4 7.45 7.81 1.14
CA ARG A 4 6.49 7.51 0.05
C ARG A 4 5.05 7.76 0.49
N LEU A 5 4.70 7.39 1.73
CA LEU A 5 3.38 7.69 2.31
C LEU A 5 3.12 9.20 2.38
N LYS A 6 4.12 10.00 2.77
CA LYS A 6 3.99 11.47 2.81
C LYS A 6 3.77 12.07 1.42
N ILE A 7 4.44 11.54 0.39
CA ILE A 7 4.22 11.95 -1.01
C ILE A 7 2.80 11.58 -1.45
N THR A 8 2.37 10.34 -1.22
CA THR A 8 1.03 9.86 -1.58
C THR A 8 -0.07 10.70 -0.91
N ARG A 9 0.12 11.11 0.35
CA ARG A 9 -0.78 12.05 1.03
C ARG A 9 -0.89 13.38 0.28
N GLY A 10 0.23 13.99 -0.11
CA GLY A 10 0.21 15.23 -0.90
C GLY A 10 -0.48 15.08 -2.26
N HIS A 11 -0.40 13.89 -2.89
CA HIS A 11 -1.17 13.60 -4.09
C HIS A 11 -2.67 13.50 -3.82
N LEU A 12 -3.07 12.91 -2.69
CA LEU A 12 -4.46 12.87 -2.26
C LEU A 12 -5.01 14.26 -1.96
N ASP A 13 -4.23 15.11 -1.28
CA ASP A 13 -4.60 16.50 -1.01
C ASP A 13 -4.86 17.26 -2.33
N ARG A 14 -4.05 17.00 -3.37
CA ARG A 14 -4.29 17.55 -4.71
C ARG A 14 -5.59 17.06 -5.32
N VAL A 15 -5.88 15.76 -5.25
CA VAL A 15 -7.13 15.19 -5.79
C VAL A 15 -8.35 15.81 -5.10
N ILE A 16 -8.29 16.00 -3.77
CA ILE A 16 -9.34 16.69 -3.02
C ILE A 16 -9.54 18.11 -3.57
N ALA A 17 -8.47 18.89 -3.73
CA ALA A 17 -8.56 20.24 -4.29
C ALA A 17 -9.11 20.27 -5.73
N MET A 18 -8.80 19.26 -6.55
CA MET A 18 -9.35 19.13 -7.91
C MET A 18 -10.87 18.93 -7.88
N VAL A 19 -11.37 18.12 -6.95
CA VAL A 19 -12.81 17.89 -6.77
C VAL A 19 -13.50 19.15 -6.26
N GLU A 20 -12.92 19.81 -5.25
CA GLU A 20 -13.46 21.05 -4.68
C GLU A 20 -13.52 22.20 -5.70
N SER A 21 -12.56 22.25 -6.63
CA SER A 21 -12.51 23.24 -7.71
C SER A 21 -13.31 22.83 -8.96
N GLY A 22 -14.01 21.69 -8.94
CA GLY A 22 -14.84 21.23 -10.05
C GLY A 22 -14.04 20.89 -11.31
N GLN A 23 -12.81 20.40 -11.18
CA GLN A 23 -12.00 19.98 -12.33
C GLN A 23 -12.65 18.81 -13.09
N TYR A 24 -12.23 18.64 -14.34
CA TYR A 24 -12.76 17.63 -15.23
C TYR A 24 -12.62 16.22 -14.65
N CYS A 25 -13.73 15.47 -14.63
CA CYS A 25 -13.82 14.19 -13.94
C CYS A 25 -12.76 13.17 -14.39
N ILE A 26 -12.40 13.16 -15.68
CA ILE A 26 -11.39 12.24 -16.20
C ILE A 26 -10.00 12.54 -15.63
N ASP A 27 -9.66 13.81 -15.43
CA ASP A 27 -8.38 14.19 -14.83
C ASP A 27 -8.30 13.78 -13.36
N VAL A 28 -9.40 13.95 -12.62
CA VAL A 28 -9.54 13.46 -11.24
C VAL A 28 -9.36 11.95 -11.18
N ILE A 29 -9.98 11.20 -12.10
CA ILE A 29 -9.85 9.74 -12.19
C ILE A 29 -8.39 9.35 -12.47
N HIS A 30 -7.71 10.02 -13.40
CA HIS A 30 -6.30 9.74 -13.68
C HIS A 30 -5.39 10.00 -12.46
N GLN A 31 -5.59 11.09 -11.74
CA GLN A 31 -4.82 11.39 -10.53
C GLN A 31 -5.12 10.39 -9.39
N SER A 32 -6.38 9.97 -9.26
CA SER A 32 -6.78 8.91 -8.32
C SER A 32 -6.10 7.57 -8.64
N ALA A 33 -6.07 7.17 -9.91
CA ALA A 33 -5.39 5.95 -10.35
C ALA A 33 -3.87 5.98 -10.08
N ALA A 34 -3.25 7.16 -10.17
CA ALA A 34 -1.84 7.34 -9.80
C ALA A 34 -1.62 7.12 -8.29
N ILE A 35 -2.54 7.59 -7.43
CA ILE A 35 -2.49 7.33 -5.98
C ILE A 35 -2.63 5.83 -5.69
N GLN A 36 -3.60 5.16 -6.32
CA GLN A 36 -3.78 3.71 -6.15
C GLN A 36 -2.51 2.93 -6.54
N SER A 37 -1.87 3.33 -7.64
CA SER A 37 -0.61 2.73 -8.09
C SER A 37 0.53 2.97 -7.08
N ALA A 38 0.61 4.17 -6.49
CA ALA A 38 1.58 4.48 -5.46
C ALA A 38 1.36 3.66 -4.17
N LEU A 39 0.10 3.49 -3.74
CA LEU A 39 -0.26 2.65 -2.59
C LEU A 39 0.13 1.19 -2.84
N LYS A 40 -0.17 0.64 -4.02
CA LYS A 40 0.23 -0.73 -4.38
C LYS A 40 1.74 -0.95 -4.28
N GLN A 41 2.54 0.03 -4.69
CA GLN A 41 4.00 -0.04 -4.54
C GLN A 41 4.44 0.02 -3.07
N ILE A 42 3.77 0.84 -2.25
CA ILE A 42 4.05 0.92 -0.81
C ILE A 42 3.74 -0.43 -0.15
N ASP A 43 2.60 -1.04 -0.46
CA ASP A 43 2.22 -2.36 0.06
C ASP A 43 3.26 -3.43 -0.28
N HIS A 44 3.79 -3.43 -1.51
CA HIS A 44 4.86 -4.36 -1.90
C HIS A 44 6.12 -4.18 -1.05
N VAL A 45 6.51 -2.92 -0.76
CA VAL A 45 7.67 -2.64 0.10
C VAL A 45 7.41 -3.06 1.55
N VAL A 46 6.21 -2.81 2.07
CA VAL A 46 5.79 -3.25 3.41
C VAL A 46 5.85 -4.77 3.51
N LEU A 47 5.23 -5.47 2.56
CA LEU A 47 5.17 -6.93 2.54
C LEU A 47 6.57 -7.53 2.42
N LYS A 48 7.42 -7.00 1.53
CA LYS A 48 8.81 -7.44 1.40
C LYS A 48 9.55 -7.33 2.74
N ASN A 49 9.49 -6.16 3.38
CA ASN A 49 10.13 -5.95 4.68
C ASN A 49 9.59 -6.91 5.74
N HIS A 50 8.27 -7.17 5.75
CA HIS A 50 7.64 -8.11 6.67
C HIS A 50 8.16 -9.54 6.45
N MET A 51 8.27 -9.98 5.18
CA MET A 51 8.82 -11.29 4.83
C MET A 51 10.28 -11.46 5.28
N GLU A 52 11.12 -10.44 5.05
CA GLU A 52 12.55 -10.47 5.39
C GLU A 52 12.81 -10.39 6.91
N THR A 53 11.85 -9.88 7.69
CA THR A 53 12.05 -9.64 9.13
C THR A 53 11.14 -10.50 9.99
N CYS A 54 9.86 -10.14 10.10
CA CYS A 54 8.91 -10.80 10.99
C CYS A 54 8.71 -12.27 10.63
N VAL A 55 8.53 -12.57 9.35
CA VAL A 55 8.27 -13.93 8.87
C VAL A 55 9.51 -14.81 9.02
N ALA A 56 10.67 -14.33 8.57
CA ALA A 56 11.94 -15.02 8.75
C ALA A 56 12.21 -15.36 10.24
N ASN A 57 11.95 -14.40 11.14
CA ASN A 57 12.08 -14.61 12.59
C ASN A 57 11.02 -15.56 13.17
N ALA A 58 9.79 -15.55 12.64
CA ALA A 58 8.74 -16.46 13.10
C ALA A 58 9.05 -17.92 12.69
N ILE A 59 9.55 -18.12 11.48
CA ILE A 59 9.98 -19.42 10.97
C ILE A 59 11.15 -19.96 11.80
N SER A 60 12.15 -19.15 12.12
CA SER A 60 13.28 -19.59 12.96
C SER A 60 12.87 -19.97 14.39
N ARG A 61 11.71 -19.49 14.85
CA ARG A 61 11.10 -19.81 16.14
C ARG A 61 10.04 -20.92 16.08
N GLY A 62 9.95 -21.64 14.96
CA GLY A 62 9.02 -22.78 14.80
C GLY A 62 7.56 -22.40 14.55
N ARG A 63 7.24 -21.13 14.27
CA ARG A 63 5.87 -20.65 14.02
C ARG A 63 5.54 -20.54 12.53
N LYS A 64 6.03 -21.49 11.73
CA LYS A 64 5.95 -21.45 10.26
C LYS A 64 4.50 -21.44 9.75
N ASP A 65 3.67 -22.37 10.20
CA ASP A 65 2.33 -22.55 9.63
C ASP A 65 1.38 -21.41 10.00
N GLU A 66 1.52 -20.88 11.22
CA GLU A 66 0.79 -19.70 11.70
C GLU A 66 1.08 -18.48 10.82
N VAL A 67 2.36 -18.16 10.61
CA VAL A 67 2.75 -16.95 9.87
C VAL A 67 2.46 -17.06 8.38
N ILE A 68 2.58 -18.27 7.78
CA ILE A 68 2.19 -18.48 6.39
C ILE A 68 0.67 -18.30 6.22
N SER A 69 -0.14 -18.82 7.14
CA SER A 69 -1.60 -18.65 7.10
C SER A 69 -2.00 -17.17 7.19
N GLU A 70 -1.32 -16.39 8.04
CA GLU A 70 -1.54 -14.95 8.15
C GLU A 70 -1.28 -14.22 6.82
N ILE A 71 -0.16 -14.51 6.16
CA ILE A 71 0.19 -13.89 4.87
C ILE A 71 -0.82 -14.26 3.78
N MET A 72 -1.23 -15.52 3.71
CA MET A 72 -2.21 -15.98 2.71
C MET A 72 -3.53 -15.22 2.83
N LYS A 73 -4.01 -14.98 4.06
CA LYS A 73 -5.23 -14.18 4.30
C LYS A 73 -5.11 -12.73 3.82
N VAL A 74 -3.92 -12.15 3.88
CA VAL A 74 -3.67 -10.79 3.36
C VAL A 74 -3.66 -10.79 1.84
N MET A 75 -3.14 -11.84 1.21
CA MET A 75 -3.11 -11.99 -0.24
C MET A 75 -4.50 -12.27 -0.85
N GLU A 76 -5.37 -12.98 -0.15
CA GLU A 76 -6.75 -13.26 -0.55
C GLU A 76 -7.68 -12.05 -0.46
N LYS A 77 -7.33 -11.04 0.36
CA LYS A 77 -8.12 -9.79 0.50
C LYS A 77 -7.92 -8.77 -0.63
N LYS A 78 -7.32 -9.18 -1.75
CA LYS A 78 -7.08 -8.35 -2.95
C LYS A 78 -7.98 -8.74 -4.11
#